data_AF-A0A9W8HUQ6-F1
#
_entry.id   AF-A0A9W8HUQ6-F1
#
_cell.length_a   1.000
_cell.length_b   1.000
_cell.length_c   1.000
_cell.angle_alpha   90.00
_cell.angle_beta   90.00
_cell.angle_gamma   90.00
#
_symmetry.space_group_name_H-M   'P 1'
#
loop_
_entity.id
_entity.type
_entity.pdbx_description
1 polymer ?
#
loop_
_entity_poly.entity_id
_entity_poly.type
_entity_poly.pdbx_seq_one_letter_code
_entity_poly.pdbx_strand_id
1 'polypeptide(L)'
;MYPSDRIMRDYLCWRQADCHINNMYNTCFWMLVQKGGMTEKEAEKRLKVSKRATQKDPGASHVRRRAGADGGTLSRDKNELLFSEYGINYNAIEDIFKKGSVVIRDRELIDVVDKAGKSSKRSRGVVRTLHCDIIKDAFWNSHPEILRGKLTGAQRKEERARQREVELAAEASAAAAISKDAER
;
A
#
# COMPACT_ATOMS: atom_id res chain seq x y z
N MET A 1 2.25 0.94 24.23
CA MET A 1 3.46 0.32 23.65
C MET A 1 3.04 -1.00 23.03
N TYR A 2 3.42 -1.30 21.79
CA TYR A 2 3.05 -2.58 21.17
C TYR A 2 4.01 -3.67 21.64
N PRO A 3 3.52 -4.84 22.11
CA PRO A 3 4.37 -5.84 22.76
C PRO A 3 5.16 -6.73 21.78
N SER A 4 4.87 -6.66 20.48
CA SER A 4 5.64 -7.37 19.44
C SER A 4 5.57 -6.66 18.09
N ASP A 5 6.56 -6.94 17.24
CA ASP A 5 6.62 -6.45 15.86
C ASP A 5 5.39 -6.88 15.05
N ARG A 6 4.85 -8.07 15.34
CA ARG A 6 3.61 -8.56 14.71
C ARG A 6 2.44 -7.64 15.00
N ILE A 7 2.25 -7.20 16.24
CA ILE A 7 1.11 -6.34 16.61
C ILE A 7 1.28 -4.94 16.01
N MET A 8 2.52 -4.43 15.95
CA MET A 8 2.80 -3.16 15.25
C MET A 8 2.48 -3.27 13.76
N ARG A 9 2.90 -4.37 13.12
CA ARG A 9 2.58 -4.65 11.72
C ARG A 9 1.08 -4.75 11.50
N ASP A 10 0.37 -5.53 12.31
CA ASP A 10 -1.08 -5.70 12.22
C ASP A 10 -1.80 -4.35 12.35
N TYR A 11 -1.36 -3.49 13.28
CA TYR A 11 -1.89 -2.14 13.43
C TYR A 11 -1.71 -1.29 12.16
N LEU A 12 -0.49 -1.27 11.59
CA LEU A 12 -0.22 -0.50 10.38
C LEU A 12 -1.00 -1.04 9.17
N CYS A 13 -1.08 -2.37 9.03
CA CYS A 13 -1.89 -3.03 8.00
C CYS A 13 -3.37 -2.66 8.14
N TRP A 14 -3.89 -2.64 9.37
CA TRP A 14 -5.27 -2.24 9.65
C TRP A 14 -5.54 -0.78 9.26
N ARG A 15 -4.62 0.14 9.54
CA ARG A 15 -4.74 1.55 9.10
C ARG A 15 -4.73 1.69 7.59
N GLN A 16 -3.93 0.90 6.86
CA GLN A 16 -3.96 0.92 5.40
C GLN A 16 -5.26 0.33 4.83
N ALA A 17 -5.77 -0.75 5.43
CA ALA A 17 -7.05 -1.33 5.03
C ALA A 17 -8.21 -0.34 5.25
N ASP A 18 -8.21 0.37 6.38
CA ASP A 18 -9.18 1.43 6.69
C ASP A 18 -9.11 2.58 5.66
N CYS A 19 -7.90 3.03 5.31
CA CYS A 19 -7.70 4.03 4.26
C CYS A 19 -8.29 3.58 2.92
N HIS A 20 -8.05 2.32 2.51
CA HIS A 20 -8.57 1.78 1.26
C HIS A 20 -10.10 1.73 1.23
N ILE A 21 -10.73 1.30 2.33
CA ILE A 21 -12.20 1.24 2.45
C ILE A 21 -12.78 2.66 2.36
N ASN A 22 -12.21 3.60 3.10
CA ASN A 22 -12.67 4.99 3.13
C ASN A 22 -12.47 5.67 1.79
N ASN A 23 -11.32 5.49 1.15
CA ASN A 23 -11.05 6.09 -0.16
C ASN A 23 -12.02 5.58 -1.24
N MET A 24 -12.31 4.28 -1.26
CA MET A 24 -13.24 3.71 -2.24
C MET A 24 -14.66 4.22 -2.01
N TYR A 25 -15.12 4.29 -0.75
CA TYR A 25 -16.41 4.89 -0.43
C TYR A 25 -16.47 6.36 -0.86
N ASN A 26 -15.47 7.16 -0.49
CA ASN A 26 -15.41 8.59 -0.80
C ASN A 26 -15.36 8.85 -2.31
N THR A 27 -14.60 8.04 -3.05
CA THR A 27 -14.54 8.14 -4.52
C THR A 27 -15.92 7.90 -5.11
N CYS A 28 -16.63 6.84 -4.71
CA CYS A 28 -17.98 6.59 -5.18
C CYS A 28 -18.95 7.72 -4.78
N PHE A 29 -18.88 8.16 -3.53
CA PHE A 29 -19.76 9.18 -2.98
C PHE A 29 -19.62 10.50 -3.73
N TRP A 30 -18.40 11.00 -3.90
CA TRP A 30 -18.18 12.26 -4.62
C TRP A 30 -18.46 12.15 -6.10
N MET A 31 -18.27 10.99 -6.72
CA MET A 31 -18.67 10.77 -8.11
C MET A 31 -20.19 10.84 -8.28
N LEU A 32 -20.96 10.24 -7.36
CA LEU A 32 -22.43 10.33 -7.35
C LEU A 32 -22.93 11.77 -7.16
N VAL A 33 -22.29 12.53 -6.28
CA VAL A 33 -22.68 13.93 -6.00
C VAL A 33 -22.27 14.86 -7.14
N GLN A 34 -21.02 14.82 -7.57
CA GLN A 34 -20.47 15.79 -8.52
C GLN A 34 -20.81 15.47 -9.98
N LYS A 35 -20.72 14.20 -10.39
CA LYS A 35 -21.02 13.79 -11.77
C LYS A 35 -22.42 13.20 -11.92
N GLY A 36 -22.92 12.51 -10.90
CA GLY A 36 -24.27 11.93 -10.90
C GLY A 36 -25.37 12.93 -10.54
N GLY A 37 -25.03 14.14 -10.06
CA GLY A 37 -25.99 15.18 -9.70
C GLY A 37 -26.87 14.85 -8.49
N MET A 38 -26.52 13.82 -7.72
CA MET A 38 -27.27 13.42 -6.52
C MET A 38 -26.98 14.35 -5.35
N THR A 39 -27.94 14.50 -4.44
CA THR A 39 -27.67 15.13 -3.14
C THR A 39 -26.83 14.20 -2.25
N GLU A 40 -26.15 14.77 -1.26
CA GLU A 40 -25.33 14.01 -0.30
C GLU A 40 -26.12 12.88 0.39
N LYS A 41 -27.38 13.15 0.76
CA LYS A 41 -28.27 12.17 1.41
C LYS A 41 -28.66 11.02 0.48
N GLU A 42 -28.87 11.31 -0.80
CA GLU A 42 -29.21 10.31 -1.80
C GLU A 42 -28.01 9.42 -2.11
N ALA A 43 -26.82 10.01 -2.26
CA ALA A 43 -25.58 9.28 -2.46
C ALA A 43 -25.27 8.34 -1.28
N GLU A 44 -25.41 8.81 -0.04
CA GLU A 44 -25.24 7.98 1.15
C GLU A 44 -26.24 6.82 1.19
N LYS A 45 -27.51 7.09 0.90
CA LYS A 45 -28.55 6.06 0.83
C LYS A 45 -28.23 5.03 -0.26
N ARG A 46 -27.77 5.47 -1.43
CA ARG A 46 -27.39 4.59 -2.55
C ARG A 46 -26.24 3.66 -2.17
N LEU A 47 -25.23 4.17 -1.46
CA LEU A 47 -24.07 3.40 -1.03
C LEU A 47 -24.33 2.48 0.18
N LYS A 48 -25.42 2.69 0.91
CA LYS A 48 -25.84 1.81 2.03
C LYS A 48 -26.65 0.58 1.61
N VAL A 49 -27.37 0.61 0.48
CA VAL A 49 -28.54 -0.29 0.27
C VAL A 49 -28.28 -1.56 -0.57
N SER A 50 -27.04 -1.89 -0.95
CA SER A 50 -26.80 -3.15 -1.71
C SER A 50 -26.76 -4.37 -0.77
N LYS A 51 -27.92 -4.92 -0.41
CA LYS A 51 -28.05 -6.36 -0.18
C LYS A 51 -28.55 -6.96 -1.47
N ARG A 52 -27.75 -7.84 -2.10
CA ARG A 52 -28.28 -8.82 -3.06
C ARG A 52 -29.51 -9.45 -2.39
N ALA A 53 -30.68 -9.28 -3.00
CA ALA A 53 -31.84 -10.06 -2.64
C ALA A 53 -31.43 -11.53 -2.82
N THR A 54 -31.15 -12.23 -1.73
CA THR A 54 -31.10 -13.69 -1.75
C THR A 54 -32.52 -14.11 -2.09
N GLN A 55 -32.71 -14.58 -3.32
CA GLN A 55 -33.93 -15.22 -3.76
C GLN A 55 -34.29 -16.28 -2.71
N LYS A 56 -35.47 -16.11 -2.12
CA LYS A 56 -35.97 -16.96 -1.04
C LYS A 56 -36.44 -18.26 -1.69
N ASP A 57 -35.58 -19.27 -1.73
CA ASP A 57 -36.02 -20.62 -2.13
C ASP A 57 -37.15 -21.06 -1.18
N PRO A 58 -38.34 -21.48 -1.68
CA PRO A 58 -39.49 -21.77 -0.83
C PRO A 58 -39.37 -23.01 0.07
N GLY A 59 -38.21 -23.67 0.16
CA GLY A 59 -38.06 -25.01 0.76
C GLY A 59 -37.05 -25.16 1.90
N ALA A 60 -36.35 -24.11 2.35
CA ALA A 60 -35.31 -24.25 3.38
C ALA A 60 -35.87 -24.03 4.80
N SER A 61 -35.94 -25.11 5.59
CA SER A 61 -36.40 -25.13 6.99
C SER A 61 -35.37 -24.59 8.01
N HIS A 62 -34.28 -23.96 7.56
CA HIS A 62 -33.24 -23.43 8.44
C HIS A 62 -33.23 -21.90 8.42
N VAL A 63 -33.80 -21.31 9.47
CA VAL A 63 -33.69 -19.86 9.74
C VAL A 63 -32.24 -19.54 10.10
N ARG A 64 -31.43 -19.16 9.11
CA ARG A 64 -30.11 -18.58 9.36
C ARG A 64 -30.31 -17.24 10.08
N ARG A 65 -29.70 -17.10 11.26
CA ARG A 65 -29.72 -15.88 12.08
C ARG A 65 -29.42 -14.65 11.20
N ARG A 66 -30.25 -13.61 11.36
CA ARG A 66 -30.08 -12.32 10.69
C ARG A 66 -28.70 -11.76 11.04
N ALA A 67 -27.81 -11.68 10.06
CA ALA A 67 -26.64 -10.82 10.14
C ALA A 67 -27.11 -9.36 10.28
N GLY A 68 -26.49 -8.64 11.22
CA GLY A 68 -26.85 -7.31 11.70
C GLY A 68 -27.16 -6.27 10.62
N ALA A 69 -27.88 -5.24 11.05
CA ALA A 69 -28.50 -4.20 10.22
C ALA A 69 -27.54 -3.11 9.73
N ASP A 70 -26.22 -3.38 9.69
CA ASP A 70 -25.20 -2.35 9.40
C ASP A 70 -24.46 -2.63 8.07
N GLY A 71 -25.12 -3.36 7.16
CA GLY A 71 -24.51 -3.85 5.92
C GLY A 71 -24.52 -2.81 4.81
N GLY A 72 -23.43 -2.04 4.70
CA GLY A 72 -23.16 -1.20 3.51
C GLY A 72 -22.87 -2.02 2.24
N THR A 73 -22.77 -1.34 1.09
CA THR A 73 -22.39 -1.95 -0.20
C THR A 73 -21.06 -2.71 -0.13
N LEU A 74 -20.97 -3.86 -0.81
CA LEU A 74 -19.71 -4.60 -0.93
C LEU A 74 -18.68 -3.80 -1.74
N SER A 75 -17.40 -4.05 -1.48
CA SER A 75 -16.28 -3.46 -2.24
C SER A 75 -16.41 -3.68 -3.75
N ARG A 76 -16.92 -4.85 -4.15
CA ARG A 76 -17.17 -5.17 -5.56
C ARG A 76 -18.22 -4.27 -6.19
N ASP A 77 -19.34 -4.05 -5.50
CA ASP A 77 -20.46 -3.24 -6.00
C ASP A 77 -20.03 -1.78 -6.19
N LYS A 78 -19.19 -1.27 -5.27
CA LYS A 78 -18.60 0.08 -5.39
C LYS A 78 -17.69 0.20 -6.62
N ASN A 79 -16.85 -0.80 -6.86
CA ASN A 79 -15.97 -0.83 -8.03
C ASN A 79 -16.76 -0.93 -9.34
N GLU A 80 -17.82 -1.74 -9.35
CA GLU A 80 -18.74 -1.86 -10.48
C GLU A 80 -19.47 -0.54 -10.76
N LEU A 81 -19.92 0.17 -9.71
CA LEU A 81 -20.52 1.50 -9.85
C LEU A 81 -19.55 2.51 -10.49
N LEU A 82 -18.31 2.57 -10.03
CA LEU A 82 -17.29 3.47 -10.61
C LEU A 82 -17.02 3.16 -12.08
N PHE A 83 -16.93 1.88 -12.43
CA PHE A 83 -16.62 1.46 -13.79
C PHE A 83 -17.81 1.63 -14.73
N SER A 84 -18.98 1.13 -14.36
CA SER A 84 -20.16 1.09 -15.23
C SER A 84 -20.83 2.45 -15.40
N GLU A 85 -20.95 3.25 -14.33
CA GLU A 85 -21.64 4.54 -14.40
C GLU A 85 -20.70 5.68 -14.80
N TYR A 86 -19.42 5.61 -14.44
CA TYR A 86 -18.48 6.72 -14.61
C TYR A 86 -17.24 6.40 -15.45
N GLY A 87 -17.06 5.15 -15.89
CA GLY A 87 -15.90 4.73 -16.67
C GLY A 87 -14.58 4.78 -15.88
N ILE A 88 -14.64 4.82 -14.55
CA ILE A 88 -13.44 4.95 -13.70
C ILE A 88 -12.98 3.57 -13.24
N ASN A 89 -11.76 3.21 -13.62
CA ASN A 89 -11.08 2.06 -13.05
C ASN A 89 -10.42 2.45 -11.73
N TYR A 90 -10.96 1.99 -10.60
CA TYR A 90 -10.41 2.29 -9.27
C TYR A 90 -8.94 1.86 -9.13
N ASN A 91 -8.52 0.78 -9.80
CA ASN A 91 -7.13 0.33 -9.75
C ASN A 91 -6.16 1.27 -10.48
N ALA A 92 -6.64 2.09 -11.41
CA ALA A 92 -5.83 3.05 -12.15
C ALA A 92 -5.69 4.42 -11.45
N ILE A 93 -6.44 4.66 -10.37
CA ILE A 93 -6.29 5.85 -9.53
C ILE A 93 -4.89 5.84 -8.89
N GLU A 94 -4.31 7.00 -8.63
CA GLU A 94 -3.00 7.12 -7.99
C GLU A 94 -2.91 6.35 -6.68
N ASP A 95 -1.75 5.73 -6.45
CA ASP A 95 -1.53 4.90 -5.26
C ASP A 95 -1.56 5.71 -3.96
N ILE A 96 -1.27 7.02 -3.99
CA ILE A 96 -1.39 7.90 -2.82
C ILE A 96 -2.81 7.89 -2.23
N PHE A 97 -3.85 7.85 -3.08
CA PHE A 97 -5.24 7.82 -2.63
C PHE A 97 -5.66 6.42 -2.16
N LYS A 98 -5.15 5.37 -2.81
CA LYS A 98 -5.56 3.98 -2.51
C LYS A 98 -4.80 3.36 -1.33
N LYS A 99 -3.55 3.78 -1.11
CA LYS A 99 -2.58 3.16 -0.19
C LYS A 99 -2.11 4.12 0.90
N GLY A 100 -2.31 5.42 0.72
CA GLY A 100 -1.83 6.45 1.63
C GLY A 100 -0.34 6.76 1.45
N SER A 101 0.25 7.37 2.46
CA SER A 101 1.67 7.71 2.51
C SER A 101 2.34 6.97 3.66
N VAL A 102 3.44 6.28 3.36
CA VAL A 102 4.27 5.60 4.34
C VAL A 102 5.63 6.29 4.36
N VAL A 103 6.01 6.80 5.52
CA VAL A 103 7.28 7.50 5.69
C VAL A 103 8.25 6.57 6.42
N ILE A 104 9.35 6.23 5.76
CA ILE A 104 10.40 5.39 6.32
C ILE A 104 11.71 6.17 6.41
N ARG A 105 12.58 5.74 7.33
CA ARG A 105 13.97 6.23 7.37
C ARG A 105 14.85 5.16 6.75
N ASP A 106 15.14 5.35 5.49
CA ASP A 106 16.01 4.51 4.67
C ASP A 106 17.48 4.90 4.87
N ARG A 107 18.43 4.04 4.50
CA ARG A 107 19.86 4.35 4.53
C ARG A 107 20.43 4.34 3.12
N GLU A 108 20.82 5.51 2.66
CA GLU A 108 21.41 5.68 1.34
C GLU A 108 22.93 5.89 1.47
N LEU A 109 23.70 5.29 0.56
CA LEU A 109 25.13 5.57 0.41
C LEU A 109 25.29 6.86 -0.36
N ILE A 110 25.85 7.87 0.30
CA ILE A 110 26.13 9.16 -0.33
C ILE A 110 27.64 9.26 -0.53
N ASP A 111 28.05 9.66 -1.73
CA ASP A 111 29.44 9.98 -2.01
C ASP A 111 29.82 11.26 -1.29
N VAL A 112 30.76 11.15 -0.35
CA VAL A 112 31.31 12.29 0.38
C VAL A 112 32.73 12.50 -0.10
N VAL A 113 33.01 13.71 -0.58
CA VAL A 113 34.35 14.13 -0.98
C VAL A 113 35.01 14.79 0.22
N ASP A 114 36.12 14.22 0.70
CA ASP A 114 36.93 14.85 1.76
C ASP A 114 37.69 16.07 1.21
N LYS A 115 38.19 16.94 2.11
CA LYS A 115 38.96 18.15 1.72
C LYS A 115 40.21 17.86 0.87
N ALA A 116 40.68 16.61 0.87
CA ALA A 116 41.80 16.12 0.06
C ALA A 116 41.37 15.54 -1.31
N GLY A 117 40.11 15.70 -1.72
CA GLY A 117 39.59 15.22 -3.01
C GLY A 117 39.28 13.72 -3.07
N LYS A 118 39.36 12.99 -1.94
CA LYS A 118 39.08 11.55 -1.88
C LYS A 118 37.57 11.31 -1.71
N SER A 119 36.96 10.57 -2.64
CA SER A 119 35.56 10.13 -2.54
C SER A 119 35.43 8.93 -1.61
N SER A 120 34.53 9.02 -0.63
CA SER A 120 34.18 7.92 0.28
C SER A 120 32.66 7.78 0.37
N LYS A 121 32.13 6.57 0.15
CA LYS A 121 30.70 6.27 0.39
C LYS A 121 30.41 6.29 1.89
N ARG A 122 29.51 7.19 2.34
CA ARG A 122 29.01 7.23 3.73
C ARG A 122 27.50 6.97 3.75
N SER A 123 27.05 6.04 4.58
CA SER A 123 25.61 5.80 4.77
C SER A 123 24.99 6.94 5.61
N ARG A 124 23.98 7.63 5.08
CA ARG A 124 23.15 8.56 5.87
C ARG A 124 21.70 8.07 5.92
N GLY A 125 21.02 8.36 7.03
CA GLY A 125 19.59 8.10 7.16
C GLY A 125 18.80 9.16 6.39
N VAL A 126 18.15 8.77 5.31
CA VAL A 126 17.30 9.62 4.47
C VAL A 126 15.84 9.28 4.76
N VAL A 127 14.99 10.29 4.87
CA VAL A 127 13.55 10.08 5.05
C VAL A 127 12.92 9.96 3.65
N ARG A 128 12.27 8.83 3.38
CA ARG A 128 11.60 8.55 2.10
C ARG A 128 10.10 8.39 2.33
N THR A 129 9.31 9.01 1.46
CA THR A 129 7.85 8.83 1.40
C THR A 129 7.53 7.84 0.29
N LEU A 130 6.76 6.81 0.61
CA LEU A 130 6.36 5.72 -0.27
C LEU A 130 4.83 5.62 -0.33
N HIS A 131 4.31 5.18 -1.47
CA HIS A 131 2.88 4.94 -1.70
C HIS A 131 2.67 3.49 -2.15
N CYS A 132 2.92 2.54 -1.24
CA CYS A 132 2.93 1.11 -1.56
C CYS A 132 2.05 0.28 -0.61
N ASP A 133 1.82 -0.98 -0.98
CA ASP A 133 1.11 -1.95 -0.13
C ASP A 133 2.01 -2.42 1.01
N ILE A 134 1.64 -2.08 2.25
CA ILE A 134 2.33 -2.51 3.48
C ILE A 134 1.62 -3.68 4.16
N ILE A 135 0.50 -4.17 3.61
CA ILE A 135 -0.20 -5.32 4.16
C ILE A 135 0.59 -6.60 3.86
N LYS A 136 1.12 -6.70 2.63
CA LYS A 136 1.88 -7.86 2.15
C LYS A 136 3.30 -7.92 2.70
N ASP A 137 3.85 -9.13 2.75
CA ASP A 137 5.22 -9.38 3.20
C ASP A 137 6.29 -8.72 2.33
N ALA A 138 6.00 -8.45 1.05
CA ALA A 138 6.96 -7.87 0.11
C ALA A 138 7.62 -6.58 0.65
N PHE A 139 6.83 -5.69 1.25
CA PHE A 139 7.33 -4.44 1.84
C PHE A 139 8.22 -4.69 3.07
N TRP A 140 7.81 -5.61 3.95
CA TRP A 140 8.56 -5.92 5.17
C TRP A 140 9.84 -6.69 4.88
N ASN A 141 9.84 -7.51 3.83
CA ASN A 141 11.00 -8.24 3.34
C ASN A 141 11.99 -7.31 2.63
N SER A 142 11.52 -6.27 1.94
CA SER A 142 12.39 -5.25 1.35
C SER A 142 12.99 -4.31 2.40
N HIS A 143 12.31 -4.12 3.53
CA HIS A 143 12.71 -3.18 4.59
C HIS A 143 12.79 -3.86 5.96
N PRO A 144 13.64 -4.90 6.11
CA PRO A 144 13.75 -5.66 7.34
C PRO A 144 14.23 -4.82 8.53
N GLU A 145 14.92 -3.71 8.28
CA GLU A 145 15.40 -2.75 9.28
C GLU A 145 14.30 -1.98 10.02
N ILE A 146 13.07 -1.98 9.50
CA ILE A 146 11.93 -1.30 10.14
C ILE A 146 11.50 -2.04 11.41
N LEU A 147 11.42 -3.37 11.34
CA LEU A 147 10.95 -4.21 12.45
C LEU A 147 12.09 -4.65 13.36
N ARG A 148 13.31 -4.83 12.82
CA ARG A 148 14.46 -5.14 13.66
C ARG A 148 14.75 -3.96 14.57
N GLY A 149 14.52 -4.15 15.87
CA GLY A 149 14.95 -3.21 16.91
C GLY A 149 16.42 -2.82 16.75
N LYS A 150 16.85 -1.74 17.41
CA LYS A 150 18.19 -1.12 17.24
C LYS A 150 19.29 -2.16 16.97
N LEU A 151 19.65 -2.32 15.69
CA LEU A 151 20.72 -3.23 15.28
C LEU A 151 21.99 -2.87 16.05
N THR A 152 22.64 -3.89 16.61
CA THR A 152 23.95 -3.74 17.25
C THR A 152 24.97 -3.24 16.23
N GLY A 153 26.10 -2.68 16.70
CA GLY A 153 27.16 -2.19 15.80
C GLY A 153 27.64 -3.26 14.80
N ALA A 154 27.68 -4.53 15.24
CA ALA A 154 28.04 -5.67 14.41
C ALA A 154 26.99 -5.96 13.32
N GLN A 155 25.72 -6.03 13.70
CA GLN A 155 24.61 -6.23 12.75
C GLN A 155 24.53 -5.09 11.72
N ARG A 156 24.79 -3.84 12.14
CA ARG A 156 24.88 -2.70 11.21
C ARG A 156 26.02 -2.83 10.20
N LYS A 157 27.15 -3.43 10.60
CA LYS A 157 28.31 -3.65 9.73
C LYS A 157 28.02 -4.75 8.71
N GLU A 158 27.35 -5.82 9.16
CA GLU A 158 26.93 -6.94 8.30
C GLU A 158 25.84 -6.52 7.29
N GLU A 159 24.83 -5.77 7.74
CA GLU A 159 23.76 -5.26 6.87
C GLU A 159 24.31 -4.32 5.79
N ARG A 160 25.29 -3.47 6.15
CA ARG A 160 26.02 -2.63 5.16
C ARG A 160 26.79 -3.46 4.14
N ALA A 161 27.36 -4.59 4.53
CA ALA A 161 28.05 -5.48 3.61
C ALA A 161 27.06 -6.10 2.61
N ARG A 162 25.92 -6.60 3.09
CA ARG A 162 24.85 -7.15 2.22
C ARG A 162 24.27 -6.11 1.27
N GLN A 163 23.98 -4.90 1.75
CA GLN A 163 23.46 -3.82 0.89
C GLN A 163 24.45 -3.48 -0.23
N ARG A 164 25.75 -3.45 0.07
CA ARG A 164 26.80 -3.21 -0.92
C ARG A 164 26.90 -4.33 -1.95
N GLU A 165 26.73 -5.58 -1.53
CA GLU A 165 26.68 -6.73 -2.46
C GLU A 165 25.48 -6.66 -3.41
N VAL A 166 24.30 -6.28 -2.91
CA VAL A 166 23.09 -6.09 -3.73
C VAL A 166 23.26 -4.93 -4.71
N GLU A 167 23.86 -3.81 -4.28
CA GLU A 167 24.13 -2.66 -5.14
C GLU A 167 25.16 -3.00 -6.23
N LEU A 168 26.25 -3.67 -5.88
CA LEU A 168 27.24 -4.17 -6.86
C LEU A 168 26.62 -5.14 -7.87
N ALA A 169 25.71 -6.02 -7.41
CA ALA A 169 24.99 -6.93 -8.29
C ALA A 169 24.03 -6.17 -9.23
N ALA A 170 23.37 -5.12 -8.75
CA ALA A 170 22.51 -4.26 -9.56
C ALA A 170 23.30 -3.44 -10.59
N GLU A 171 24.43 -2.85 -10.19
CA GLU A 171 25.36 -2.13 -11.08
C GLU A 171 25.93 -3.06 -12.16
N ALA A 172 26.36 -4.28 -11.79
CA ALA A 172 26.84 -5.28 -12.74
C ALA A 172 25.76 -5.71 -13.74
N SER A 173 24.52 -5.88 -13.27
CA SER A 173 23.36 -6.20 -14.12
C SER A 173 23.06 -5.07 -15.11
N ALA A 174 23.10 -3.80 -14.65
CA ALA A 174 22.90 -2.63 -15.49
C ALA A 174 24.00 -2.49 -16.56
N ALA A 175 25.26 -2.71 -16.19
CA ALA A 175 26.39 -2.68 -17.13
C ALA A 175 26.26 -3.79 -18.20
N ALA A 176 25.81 -4.99 -17.82
CA ALA A 176 25.58 -6.08 -18.75
C ALA A 176 24.41 -5.80 -19.73
N ALA A 177 23.38 -5.08 -19.29
CA ALA A 177 22.29 -4.65 -20.17
C ALA A 177 22.75 -3.64 -21.22
N ILE A 178 23.57 -2.65 -20.82
CA ILE A 178 24.14 -1.63 -21.73
C ILE A 178 25.05 -2.28 -22.79
N SER A 179 25.84 -3.28 -22.40
CA SER A 179 26.70 -4.00 -23.36
C SER A 179 25.91 -4.77 -24.41
N LYS A 180 24.72 -5.29 -24.08
CA LYS A 180 23.88 -6.03 -25.02
C LYS A 180 23.12 -5.13 -25.99
N ASP A 181 22.78 -3.92 -25.59
CA ASP A 181 22.15 -2.93 -26.47
C ASP A 181 23.16 -2.26 -27.41
N ALA A 182 24.46 -2.26 -27.08
CA ALA A 182 25.52 -1.75 -27.95
C ALA A 182 25.94 -2.71 -29.08
N GLU A 183 25.61 -4.00 -28.98
CA GLU A 183 25.89 -5.03 -29.99
C GLU A 183 24.71 -5.30 -30.94
N ARG A 184 23.64 -4.49 -30.87
CA ARG A 184 22.41 -4.64 -31.67
C ARG A 184 22.22 -3.49 -32.64
#